data_AF-Q2W9V0-F1
#
_entry.id   AF-Q2W9V0-F1
#
_cell.length_a   1.000
_cell.length_b   1.000
_cell.length_c   1.000
_cell.angle_alpha   90.00
_cell.angle_beta   90.00
_cell.angle_gamma   90.00
#
_symmetry.space_group_name_H-M   'P 1'
#
loop_
_entity.id
_entity.type
_entity.pdbx_description
1 polymer ?
#
loop_
_entity_poly.entity_id
_entity_poly.type
_entity_poly.pdbx_seq_one_letter_code
_entity_poly.pdbx_strand_id
1 'polypeptide(L)'
;MTIKIDGFEKFVSMGKDNADAFAKSGAIAVKAFEEIAKAQQALIAENVKKADAAVKALFSVKSPAEFADLQGKLARETLESAIADGRKLAELSTSALTAAAEPIQARFAALTKVAA
;
A
#
# COMPACT_ATOMS: atom_id res chain seq x y z
N MET A 1 5.58 15.59 -49.08
CA MET A 1 6.08 16.38 -47.94
C MET A 1 5.56 15.89 -46.59
N THR A 2 4.61 14.93 -46.56
CA THR A 2 3.87 14.44 -45.39
C THR A 2 4.71 13.63 -44.39
N ILE A 3 5.66 12.82 -44.88
CA ILE A 3 6.47 11.90 -44.05
C ILE A 3 7.29 12.61 -42.95
N LYS A 4 7.74 13.85 -43.20
CA LYS A 4 8.51 14.63 -42.20
C LYS A 4 7.62 15.21 -41.09
N ILE A 5 6.35 15.49 -41.38
CA ILE A 5 5.40 16.03 -40.40
C ILE A 5 4.93 14.89 -39.48
N ASP A 6 4.60 13.72 -40.05
CA ASP A 6 4.17 12.54 -39.28
C ASP A 6 5.26 12.04 -38.31
N GLY A 7 6.53 12.08 -38.71
CA GLY A 7 7.66 11.70 -37.86
C GLY A 7 7.91 12.69 -36.72
N PHE A 8 7.72 13.99 -36.98
CA PHE A 8 7.85 15.04 -35.96
C PHE A 8 6.69 14.98 -34.96
N GLU A 9 5.45 14.83 -35.41
CA GLU A 9 4.28 14.67 -34.54
C GLU A 9 4.39 13.43 -33.65
N LYS A 10 4.83 12.28 -34.20
CA LYS A 10 5.09 11.07 -33.41
C LYS A 10 6.21 11.28 -32.39
N PHE A 11 7.27 12.01 -32.74
CA PHE A 11 8.35 12.30 -31.81
C PHE A 11 7.89 13.18 -30.64
N VAL A 12 7.13 14.23 -30.93
CA VAL A 12 6.54 15.11 -29.92
C VAL A 12 5.53 14.35 -29.04
N SER A 13 4.68 13.49 -29.63
CA SER A 13 3.71 12.69 -28.86
C SER A 13 4.39 11.67 -27.96
N MET A 14 5.49 11.03 -28.39
CA MET A 14 6.28 10.14 -27.53
C MET A 14 6.87 10.86 -26.32
N GLY A 15 7.40 12.08 -26.51
CA GLY A 15 7.91 12.90 -25.42
C GLY A 15 6.82 13.24 -24.40
N LYS A 16 5.64 13.64 -24.89
CA LYS A 16 4.46 13.91 -24.05
C LYS A 16 3.99 12.67 -23.29
N ASP A 17 3.85 11.54 -23.97
CA ASP A 17 3.38 10.29 -23.36
C ASP A 17 4.31 9.79 -22.24
N ASN A 18 5.62 9.97 -22.41
CA ASN A 18 6.60 9.62 -21.39
C ASN A 18 6.48 10.55 -20.17
N ALA A 19 6.32 11.86 -20.38
CA ALA A 19 6.09 12.80 -19.28
C ALA A 19 4.78 12.51 -18.52
N ASP A 20 3.71 12.21 -19.25
CA ASP A 20 2.42 11.83 -18.67
C ASP A 20 2.54 10.50 -17.89
N ALA A 21 3.37 9.55 -18.35
CA ALA A 21 3.64 8.30 -17.62
C ALA A 21 4.38 8.55 -16.30
N PHE A 22 5.40 9.41 -16.29
CA PHE A 22 6.09 9.81 -15.05
C PHE A 22 5.15 10.51 -14.07
N ALA A 23 4.30 11.43 -14.55
CA ALA A 23 3.31 12.09 -13.71
C ALA A 23 2.32 11.09 -13.08
N LYS A 24 1.86 10.09 -13.85
CA LYS A 24 1.01 9.01 -13.35
C LYS A 24 1.71 8.16 -12.29
N SER A 25 2.95 7.73 -12.54
CA SER A 25 3.74 6.99 -11.55
C SER A 25 3.94 7.79 -10.26
N GLY A 26 4.18 9.11 -10.37
CA GLY A 26 4.28 10.01 -9.22
C GLY A 26 2.97 10.11 -8.43
N ALA A 27 1.83 10.26 -9.11
CA ALA A 27 0.52 10.27 -8.46
C ALA A 27 0.20 8.95 -7.74
N ILE A 28 0.61 7.82 -8.31
CA ILE A 28 0.48 6.50 -7.69
C ILE A 28 1.34 6.41 -6.42
N ALA A 29 2.57 6.90 -6.46
CA ALA A 29 3.44 6.93 -5.29
C ALA A 29 2.82 7.78 -4.16
N VAL A 30 2.24 8.94 -4.46
CA VAL A 30 1.51 9.77 -3.47
C VAL A 30 0.35 8.99 -2.85
N LYS A 31 -0.47 8.31 -3.66
CA LYS A 31 -1.55 7.46 -3.15
C LYS A 31 -1.05 6.33 -2.25
N ALA A 32 0.09 5.72 -2.58
CA ALA A 32 0.68 4.70 -1.72
C ALA A 32 1.04 5.26 -0.34
N PHE A 33 1.60 6.48 -0.27
CA PHE A 33 1.83 7.17 1.00
C PHE A 33 0.54 7.44 1.78
N GLU A 34 -0.53 7.87 1.10
CA GLU A 34 -1.83 8.07 1.73
C GLU A 34 -2.40 6.77 2.31
N GLU A 35 -2.29 5.66 1.59
CA GLU A 35 -2.76 4.34 2.07
C GLU A 35 -1.95 3.83 3.26
N ILE A 36 -0.63 4.04 3.27
CA ILE A 36 0.21 3.75 4.44
C ILE A 36 -0.22 4.61 5.65
N ALA A 37 -0.47 5.90 5.45
CA ALA A 37 -0.95 6.78 6.51
C ALA A 37 -2.31 6.34 7.06
N LYS A 38 -3.25 5.93 6.20
CA LYS A 38 -4.54 5.35 6.62
C LYS A 38 -4.36 4.05 7.39
N ALA A 39 -3.45 3.19 6.95
CA ALA A 39 -3.15 1.94 7.67
C ALA A 39 -2.65 2.25 9.09
N GLN A 40 -1.76 3.22 9.27
CA GLN A 40 -1.29 3.66 10.59
C GLN A 40 -2.42 4.23 11.47
N GLN A 41 -3.31 5.05 10.90
CA GLN A 41 -4.46 5.57 11.65
C GLN A 41 -5.40 4.45 12.12
N ALA A 42 -5.63 3.44 11.26
CA ALA A 42 -6.44 2.28 11.63
C ALA A 42 -5.82 1.50 12.82
N LEU A 43 -4.49 1.34 12.84
CA LEU A 43 -3.78 0.71 13.97
C LEU A 43 -3.94 1.49 15.27
N ILE A 44 -3.85 2.82 15.23
CA ILE A 44 -4.06 3.66 16.41
C ILE A 44 -5.49 3.45 16.95
N ALA A 45 -6.50 3.48 16.08
CA ALA A 45 -7.89 3.28 16.47
C ALA A 45 -8.12 1.87 17.05
N GLU A 46 -7.48 0.85 16.49
CA GLU A 46 -7.54 -0.52 16.98
C GLU A 46 -6.87 -0.65 18.36
N ASN A 47 -5.70 -0.04 18.56
CA ASN A 47 -4.98 -0.08 19.83
C ASN A 47 -5.78 0.56 20.97
N VAL A 48 -6.53 1.64 20.71
CA VAL A 48 -7.45 2.24 21.70
C VAL A 48 -8.54 1.24 22.10
N LYS A 49 -9.13 0.53 21.13
CA LYS A 49 -10.15 -0.50 21.40
C LYS A 49 -9.58 -1.67 22.21
N LYS A 50 -8.38 -2.13 21.86
CA LYS A 50 -7.67 -3.20 22.59
C LYS A 50 -7.35 -2.79 24.02
N ALA A 51 -6.91 -1.55 24.24
CA ALA A 51 -6.63 -1.03 25.57
C ALA A 51 -7.89 -0.99 26.45
N ASP A 52 -9.01 -0.46 25.94
CA ASP A 52 -10.29 -0.46 26.65
C ASP A 52 -10.78 -1.89 26.97
N ALA A 53 -10.67 -2.81 26.00
CA ALA A 53 -11.02 -4.21 26.19
C ALA A 53 -10.14 -4.89 27.25
N ALA A 54 -8.83 -4.65 27.23
CA ALA A 54 -7.88 -5.20 28.19
C ALA A 54 -8.17 -4.69 29.61
N VAL A 55 -8.46 -3.40 29.78
CA VAL A 55 -8.84 -2.81 31.07
C VAL A 55 -10.12 -3.44 31.60
N LYS A 56 -11.16 -3.57 30.77
CA LYS A 56 -12.41 -4.24 31.15
C LYS A 56 -12.19 -5.70 31.53
N ALA A 57 -11.35 -6.40 30.77
CA ALA A 57 -11.01 -7.79 31.05
C ALA A 57 -10.28 -7.93 32.39
N LEU A 58 -9.32 -7.05 32.70
CA LEU A 58 -8.60 -7.02 33.98
C LEU A 58 -9.54 -6.78 35.17
N PHE A 59 -10.52 -5.87 35.05
CA PHE A 59 -11.51 -5.64 36.11
C PHE A 59 -12.51 -6.79 36.31
N SER A 60 -12.65 -7.66 35.31
CA SER A 60 -13.61 -8.77 35.35
C SER A 60 -13.05 -10.05 35.95
N VAL A 61 -11.73 -10.12 36.18
CA VAL A 61 -11.05 -11.30 36.69
C VAL A 61 -11.33 -11.48 38.18
N LYS A 62 -11.76 -12.68 38.57
CA LYS A 62 -12.14 -13.04 39.95
C LYS A 62 -11.22 -14.07 40.60
N SER A 63 -10.32 -14.68 39.82
CA SER A 63 -9.39 -15.69 40.34
C SER A 63 -8.01 -15.63 39.66
N PRO A 64 -6.95 -16.16 40.29
CA PRO A 64 -5.61 -16.26 39.67
C PRO A 64 -5.58 -17.11 38.39
N ALA A 65 -6.44 -18.11 38.28
CA ALA A 65 -6.56 -18.93 37.06
C ALA A 65 -7.09 -18.10 35.88
N GLU A 66 -8.16 -17.32 36.10
CA GLU A 66 -8.71 -16.42 35.09
C GLU A 66 -7.68 -15.33 34.68
N PHE A 67 -6.81 -14.92 35.60
CA PHE A 67 -5.73 -13.98 35.29
C PHE A 67 -4.67 -14.58 34.36
N ALA A 68 -4.28 -15.84 34.59
CA ALA A 68 -3.34 -16.56 33.72
C ALA A 68 -3.92 -16.77 32.31
N ASP A 69 -5.20 -17.11 32.22
CA ASP A 69 -5.91 -17.22 30.94
C ASP A 69 -5.98 -15.88 30.21
N LEU A 70 -6.24 -14.78 30.93
CA LEU A 70 -6.23 -13.43 30.37
C LEU A 70 -4.86 -13.06 29.79
N GLN A 71 -3.77 -13.33 30.51
CA GLN A 71 -2.42 -13.10 29.98
C GLN A 71 -2.16 -13.89 28.69
N GLY A 72 -2.54 -15.17 28.68
CA GLY A 72 -2.39 -16.03 27.49
C GLY A 72 -3.23 -15.54 26.30
N LYS A 73 -4.43 -15.02 26.56
CA LYS A 73 -5.29 -14.42 25.54
C LYS A 73 -4.67 -13.14 24.97
N LEU A 74 -4.24 -12.21 25.81
CA LEU A 74 -3.59 -10.96 25.38
C LEU A 74 -2.32 -11.22 24.56
N ALA A 75 -1.52 -12.23 24.95
CA ALA A 75 -0.34 -12.63 24.21
C ALA A 75 -0.68 -13.15 22.80
N ARG A 76 -1.72 -14.01 22.68
CA ARG A 76 -2.19 -14.50 21.37
C ARG A 76 -2.72 -13.36 20.51
N GLU A 77 -3.57 -12.50 21.05
CA GLU A 77 -4.13 -11.35 20.32
C GLU A 77 -3.03 -10.42 19.80
N THR A 78 -1.98 -10.18 20.59
CA THR A 78 -0.82 -9.38 20.17
C THR A 78 -0.08 -10.03 18.99
N LEU A 79 0.13 -11.35 19.05
CA LEU A 79 0.79 -12.12 17.99
C LEU A 79 -0.03 -12.12 16.68
N GLU A 80 -1.33 -12.35 16.79
CA GLU A 80 -2.26 -12.31 15.64
C GLU A 80 -2.27 -10.93 14.98
N SER A 81 -2.29 -9.86 15.79
CA SER A 81 -2.23 -8.48 15.31
C SER A 81 -0.94 -8.18 14.58
N ALA A 82 0.21 -8.56 15.14
CA ALA A 82 1.51 -8.34 14.51
C ALA A 82 1.62 -9.05 13.14
N ILE A 83 1.07 -10.26 13.03
CA ILE A 83 1.02 -11.00 11.77
C ILE A 83 0.11 -10.29 10.75
N ALA A 84 -1.06 -9.83 11.18
CA ALA A 84 -1.99 -9.12 10.31
C ALA A 84 -1.37 -7.80 9.79
N ASP A 85 -0.72 -7.04 10.66
CA ASP A 85 -0.06 -5.78 10.33
C ASP A 85 1.09 -6.00 9.35
N GLY A 86 1.91 -7.02 9.59
CA GLY A 86 3.01 -7.40 8.70
C GLY A 86 2.52 -7.78 7.30
N ARG A 87 1.42 -8.54 7.21
CA ARG A 87 0.79 -8.87 5.91
C ARG A 87 0.28 -7.63 5.20
N LYS A 88 -0.44 -6.76 5.90
CA LYS A 88 -0.99 -5.53 5.33
C LYS A 88 0.11 -4.60 4.80
N LEU A 89 1.21 -4.46 5.54
CA LEU A 89 2.36 -3.67 5.10
C LEU A 89 3.03 -4.27 3.86
N ALA A 90 3.20 -5.58 3.82
CA ALA A 90 3.76 -6.28 2.66
C ALA A 90 2.86 -6.08 1.42
N GLU A 91 1.54 -6.27 1.56
CA GLU A 91 0.57 -6.07 0.48
C GLU A 91 0.57 -4.64 -0.05
N LEU A 92 0.52 -3.63 0.85
CA LEU A 92 0.57 -2.22 0.46
C LEU A 92 1.87 -1.89 -0.27
N SER A 93 3.01 -2.40 0.21
CA SER A 93 4.33 -2.15 -0.39
C SER A 93 4.44 -2.78 -1.77
N THR A 94 4.02 -4.03 -1.93
CA THR A 94 4.02 -4.73 -3.23
C THR A 94 3.06 -4.06 -4.20
N SER A 95 1.85 -3.72 -3.77
CA SER A 95 0.85 -3.06 -4.60
C SER A 95 1.34 -1.69 -5.09
N ALA A 96 1.93 -0.89 -4.20
CA ALA A 96 2.51 0.41 -4.54
C ALA A 96 3.62 0.27 -5.60
N LEU A 97 4.52 -0.71 -5.43
CA LEU A 97 5.60 -0.95 -6.38
C LEU A 97 5.08 -1.38 -7.75
N THR A 98 4.15 -2.35 -7.78
CA THR A 98 3.54 -2.83 -9.03
C THR A 98 2.81 -1.69 -9.75
N ALA A 99 1.94 -0.96 -9.04
CA ALA A 99 1.18 0.12 -9.64
C ALA A 99 2.09 1.26 -10.14
N ALA A 100 3.16 1.61 -9.42
CA ALA A 100 4.09 2.64 -9.85
C ALA A 100 4.91 2.25 -11.10
N ALA A 101 5.15 0.95 -11.29
CA ALA A 101 5.88 0.41 -12.43
C ALA A 101 5.02 0.27 -13.71
N GLU A 102 3.70 0.11 -13.58
CA GLU A 102 2.79 -0.08 -14.72
C GLU A 102 2.90 1.01 -15.81
N PRO A 103 2.89 2.33 -15.51
CA PRO A 103 2.98 3.36 -16.55
C PRO A 103 4.30 3.29 -17.33
N ILE A 104 5.39 2.93 -16.65
CA ILE A 104 6.72 2.79 -17.24
C ILE A 104 6.78 1.55 -18.13
N GLN A 105 6.24 0.41 -17.66
CA GLN A 105 6.16 -0.82 -18.45
C GLN A 105 5.31 -0.62 -19.71
N ALA A 106 4.21 0.13 -19.61
CA ALA A 106 3.40 0.50 -20.77
C ALA A 106 4.18 1.33 -21.80
N ARG A 107 5.12 2.19 -21.37
CA ARG A 107 6.00 2.92 -22.29
C ARG A 107 6.99 2.00 -23.00
N PHE A 108 7.57 1.03 -22.30
CA PHE A 108 8.42 0.01 -22.93
C PHE A 108 7.66 -0.82 -23.98
N ALA A 109 6.43 -1.25 -23.69
CA ALA A 109 5.60 -1.99 -24.64
C ALA A 109 5.14 -1.14 -25.85
N ALA A 110 4.98 0.17 -25.67
CA ALA A 110 4.67 1.08 -26.77
C ALA A 110 5.87 1.29 -27.69
N LEU A 111 7.09 1.34 -27.15
CA LEU A 111 8.33 1.47 -27.93
C LEU A 111 8.56 0.25 -28.84
N THR A 112 8.30 -0.97 -28.36
CA THR A 112 8.45 -2.18 -29.18
C THR A 112 7.44 -2.26 -30.33
N LYS A 113 6.25 -1.67 -30.18
CA LYS A 113 5.25 -1.55 -31.26
C LYS A 113 5.59 -0.48 -32.30
N VAL A 114 6.40 0.52 -31.95
CA VAL A 114 6.86 1.55 -32.89
C VAL A 114 8.08 1.07 -33.69
N ALA A 115 8.84 0.10 -33.16
CA ALA A 115 9.99 -0.51 -33.82
C ALA A 115 9.63 -1.71 -34.73
N ALA A 116 8.38 -2.18 -34.71
CA ALA A 116 7.83 -3.24 -35.56
C ALA A 116 6.99 -2.64 -36.70
#